data_AF-A0A0B6Y6C2-F1
#
_entry.id   AF-A0A0B6Y6C2-F1
#
_cell.length_a   1.000
_cell.length_b   1.000
_cell.length_c   1.000
_cell.angle_alpha   90.00
_cell.angle_beta   90.00
_cell.angle_gamma   90.00
#
_symmetry.space_group_name_H-M   'P 1'
#
loop_
_entity.id
_entity.type
_entity.pdbx_description
1 polymer ?
#
loop_
_entity_poly.entity_id
_entity_poly.type
_entity_poly.pdbx_seq_one_letter_code
_entity_poly.pdbx_strand_id
1 'polypeptide(L)'
;ERVKVQYIDFGNTEELNPSNLVELPKPLTSLPPCAMKFVLHSLWCNNNQDPSSIKFVKDMVEGKEVDAYTTARLSDHTGFFAEIYIDGTCLNEKMLENNLA
;
A
#
# COMPACT_ATOMS: atom_id res chain seq x y z
N GLU A 1 1.06 15.22 -24.49
CA GLU A 1 1.35 15.27 -23.03
C GLU A 1 0.58 14.15 -22.35
N ARG A 2 1.14 13.50 -21.33
CA ARG A 2 0.48 12.43 -20.55
C ARG A 2 0.27 12.91 -19.12
N VAL A 3 -0.74 12.39 -18.45
CA VAL A 3 -1.04 12.71 -17.05
C VAL A 3 -0.90 11.44 -16.21
N LYS A 4 -0.24 11.56 -15.06
CA LYS A 4 -0.12 10.48 -14.08
C LYS A 4 -1.33 10.51 -13.15
N VAL A 5 -2.06 9.40 -13.04
CA VAL A 5 -3.26 9.26 -12.21
C VAL A 5 -3.10 8.16 -11.17
N GLN A 6 -3.71 8.31 -10.01
CA GLN A 6 -3.82 7.24 -9.01
C GLN A 6 -5.25 6.71 -8.96
N TYR A 7 -5.43 5.41 -9.04
CA TYR A 7 -6.72 4.76 -8.83
C TYR A 7 -6.92 4.57 -7.34
N ILE A 8 -7.62 5.51 -6.70
CA ILE A 8 -7.71 5.62 -5.24
C ILE A 8 -8.38 4.41 -4.54
N ASP A 9 -9.14 3.60 -5.27
CA ASP A 9 -9.79 2.41 -4.73
C ASP A 9 -8.92 1.14 -4.79
N PHE A 10 -7.80 1.18 -5.53
CA PHE A 10 -6.87 0.06 -5.68
C PHE A 10 -5.43 0.42 -5.24
N GLY A 11 -5.06 1.70 -5.32
CA GLY A 11 -3.75 2.24 -4.93
C GLY A 11 -2.70 2.31 -6.05
N ASN A 12 -2.92 1.67 -7.21
CA ASN A 12 -1.99 1.71 -8.34
C ASN A 12 -1.98 3.08 -9.04
N THR A 13 -0.95 3.31 -9.85
CA THR A 13 -0.76 4.54 -10.62
C THR A 13 -0.44 4.21 -12.08
N GLU A 14 -0.98 4.99 -13.01
CA GLU A 14 -0.72 4.84 -14.44
C GLU A 14 -0.52 6.21 -15.10
N GLU A 15 0.19 6.24 -16.22
CA GLU A 15 0.20 7.40 -17.10
C GLU A 15 -0.85 7.21 -18.19
N LEU A 16 -1.69 8.21 -18.44
CA LEU A 16 -2.79 8.15 -19.41
C LEU A 16 -2.79 9.37 -20.34
N ASN A 17 -3.53 9.28 -21.45
CA ASN A 17 -3.86 10.43 -22.27
C ASN A 17 -4.99 11.22 -21.58
N PRO A 18 -4.91 12.57 -21.47
CA PRO A 18 -6.00 13.40 -20.95
C PRO A 18 -7.38 13.12 -21.57
N SER A 19 -7.44 12.69 -22.84
CA SER A 19 -8.69 12.34 -23.52
C SER A 19 -9.44 11.16 -22.90
N ASN A 20 -8.77 10.35 -22.06
CA ASN A 20 -9.37 9.22 -21.37
C ASN A 20 -9.93 9.60 -19.99
N LEU A 21 -9.74 10.86 -19.57
CA LEU A 21 -10.25 11.37 -18.30
C LEU A 21 -11.64 11.96 -18.49
N VAL A 22 -12.49 11.75 -17.50
CA VAL A 22 -13.81 12.36 -17.40
C VAL A 22 -13.98 12.98 -16.03
N GLU A 23 -14.86 13.98 -15.91
CA GLU A 23 -15.19 14.57 -14.62
C GLU A 23 -15.88 13.53 -13.71
N LEU A 24 -15.43 13.44 -12.46
CA LEU A 24 -16.00 12.51 -11.49
C LEU A 24 -17.42 12.98 -11.14
N PRO A 25 -18.47 12.14 -11.29
CA PRO A 25 -19.82 12.49 -10.91
C PRO A 25 -19.91 12.93 -9.44
N LYS A 26 -20.58 14.05 -9.18
CA LYS A 26 -20.72 14.65 -7.83
C LYS A 26 -21.11 13.68 -6.72
N PRO A 27 -22.01 12.69 -6.91
CA PRO A 27 -22.32 11.74 -5.85
C PRO A 27 -21.10 10.92 -5.39
N LEU A 28 -20.18 10.61 -6.30
CA LEU A 28 -19.00 9.79 -6.04
C LEU A 28 -17.86 10.56 -5.37
N THR A 29 -17.86 11.90 -5.42
CA THR A 29 -16.80 12.72 -4.79
C THR A 29 -16.86 12.71 -3.27
N SER A 30 -17.98 12.27 -2.69
CA SER A 30 -18.19 12.20 -1.23
C SER A 30 -17.79 10.87 -0.61
N LEU A 31 -17.57 9.84 -1.42
CA LEU A 31 -17.17 8.52 -0.95
C LEU A 31 -15.68 8.54 -0.58
N PRO A 32 -15.28 7.95 0.57
CA PRO A 32 -13.88 7.78 0.88
C PRO A 32 -13.24 6.78 -0.10
N PRO A 33 -11.93 6.91 -0.40
CA PRO A 33 -11.18 5.89 -1.12
C PRO A 33 -11.32 4.52 -0.47
N CYS A 34 -11.44 3.47 -1.28
CA CYS A 34 -11.50 2.10 -0.76
C CYS A 34 -10.14 1.55 -0.35
N ALA A 35 -9.04 2.02 -0.99
CA ALA A 35 -7.69 1.62 -0.63
C ALA A 35 -7.09 2.56 0.41
N MET A 36 -6.33 2.00 1.34
CA MET A 36 -5.57 2.72 2.35
C MET A 36 -4.09 2.37 2.24
N LYS A 37 -3.23 3.40 2.30
CA LYS A 37 -1.78 3.21 2.27
C LYS A 37 -1.26 2.82 3.66
N PHE A 38 -0.50 1.74 3.70
CA PHE A 38 0.24 1.31 4.88
C PHE A 38 1.75 1.28 4.60
N VAL A 39 2.53 1.56 5.63
CA VAL A 39 3.98 1.37 5.66
C VAL A 39 4.29 0.41 6.80
N LEU A 40 5.02 -0.66 6.52
CA LEU A 40 5.40 -1.62 7.56
C LEU A 40 6.24 -0.92 8.64
N HIS A 41 5.73 -0.93 9.87
CA HIS A 41 6.34 -0.28 11.01
C HIS A 41 7.69 -0.90 11.39
N SER A 42 8.64 -0.05 11.82
CA SER A 42 9.94 -0.45 12.37
C SER A 42 10.82 -1.33 11.46
N LEU A 43 10.63 -1.24 10.14
CA LEU A 43 11.47 -1.89 9.13
C LEU A 43 12.36 -0.88 8.41
N TRP A 44 13.61 -1.27 8.08
CA TRP A 44 14.54 -0.43 7.35
C TRP A 44 15.01 -1.11 6.05
N CYS A 45 14.35 -0.79 4.94
CA CYS A 45 14.77 -1.29 3.64
C CYS A 45 15.88 -0.41 3.04
N ASN A 46 17.10 -0.96 2.88
CA ASN A 46 18.18 -0.29 2.14
C ASN A 46 17.84 -0.05 0.66
N ASN A 47 16.99 -0.90 0.09
CA ASN A 47 16.44 -0.76 -1.25
C ASN A 47 14.94 -1.05 -1.21
N ASN A 48 14.11 -0.02 -1.37
CA ASN A 48 12.65 -0.17 -1.39
C ASN A 48 12.11 -0.83 -2.68
N GLN A 49 12.99 -1.10 -3.66
CA GLN A 49 12.71 -1.86 -4.88
C GLN A 49 13.37 -3.24 -4.88
N ASP A 50 13.78 -3.77 -3.73
CA ASP A 50 14.35 -5.12 -3.68
C ASP A 50 13.32 -6.17 -4.13
N PRO A 51 13.58 -6.93 -5.22
CA PRO A 51 12.61 -7.87 -5.75
C PRO A 51 12.26 -9.01 -4.78
N SER A 52 13.20 -9.43 -3.92
CA SER A 52 13.00 -10.52 -2.98
C SER A 52 12.08 -10.08 -1.84
N SER A 53 12.31 -8.89 -1.29
CA SER A 53 11.46 -8.27 -0.27
C SER A 53 10.04 -8.04 -0.80
N ILE A 54 9.90 -7.47 -2.00
CA ILE A 54 8.59 -7.25 -2.64
C ILE A 54 7.87 -8.56 -2.88
N LYS A 55 8.56 -9.57 -3.44
CA LYS A 55 7.97 -10.88 -3.69
C LYS A 55 7.51 -11.55 -2.39
N PHE A 56 8.31 -11.48 -1.33
CA PHE A 56 7.97 -12.07 -0.04
C PHE A 56 6.72 -11.45 0.57
N VAL A 57 6.64 -10.11 0.60
CA VAL A 57 5.44 -9.40 1.07
C VAL A 57 4.23 -9.83 0.24
N LYS A 58 4.35 -9.86 -1.09
CA LYS A 58 3.27 -10.26 -1.99
C LYS A 58 2.80 -11.69 -1.72
N ASP A 59 3.70 -12.66 -1.67
CA ASP A 59 3.36 -14.07 -1.41
C ASP A 59 2.70 -14.27 -0.03
N MET A 60 3.06 -13.43 0.95
CA MET A 60 2.48 -13.47 2.28
C MET A 60 1.04 -12.93 2.32
N VAL A 61 0.70 -11.90 1.54
CA VAL A 61 -0.58 -11.17 1.69
C VAL A 61 -1.57 -11.33 0.53
N GLU A 62 -1.10 -11.67 -0.68
CA GLU A 62 -1.94 -11.72 -1.88
C GLU A 62 -3.07 -12.75 -1.72
N GLY A 63 -4.31 -12.30 -1.93
CA GLY A 63 -5.50 -13.15 -1.82
C GLY A 63 -5.87 -13.56 -0.40
N LYS A 64 -5.30 -12.91 0.63
CA LYS A 64 -5.58 -13.21 2.04
C LYS A 64 -6.19 -12.01 2.76
N GLU A 65 -7.02 -12.30 3.74
CA GLU A 65 -7.42 -11.32 4.74
C GLU A 65 -6.27 -11.16 5.75
N VAL A 66 -6.02 -9.91 6.17
CA VAL A 66 -4.93 -9.57 7.08
C VAL A 66 -5.45 -8.64 8.16
N ASP A 67 -4.87 -8.75 9.36
CA ASP A 67 -5.10 -7.78 10.42
C ASP A 67 -4.02 -6.70 10.36
N ALA A 68 -4.43 -5.44 10.22
CA ALA A 68 -3.51 -4.29 10.20
C ALA A 68 -3.66 -3.46 11.49
N TYR A 69 -2.62 -3.45 12.31
CA TYR A 69 -2.56 -2.67 13.55
C TYR A 69 -1.77 -1.39 13.31
N THR A 70 -2.47 -0.26 13.24
CA THR A 70 -1.84 1.04 13.00
C THR A 70 -1.05 1.52 14.21
N THR A 71 0.20 1.93 14.01
CA THR A 71 1.08 2.41 15.09
C THR A 71 1.22 3.93 15.11
N ALA A 72 1.23 4.57 13.94
CA ALA A 72 1.27 6.02 13.80
C ALA A 72 0.72 6.47 12.44
N ARG A 73 0.24 7.71 12.34
CA ARG A 73 -0.15 8.31 11.06
C ARG A 73 1.09 8.81 10.32
N LEU A 74 1.13 8.66 8.99
CA LEU A 74 2.17 9.28 8.17
C LEU A 74 2.08 10.81 8.28
N SER A 75 3.23 11.48 8.23
CA SER A 75 3.33 12.94 8.31
C SER A 75 2.65 13.65 7.15
N ASP A 76 2.62 13.02 5.97
CA ASP A 76 1.92 13.50 4.78
C ASP A 76 0.40 13.24 4.79
N HIS A 77 -0.10 12.60 5.85
CA HIS A 77 -1.51 12.27 6.05
C HIS A 77 -2.11 11.29 5.02
N THR A 78 -1.28 10.67 4.18
CA THR A 78 -1.72 9.76 3.10
C THR A 78 -1.96 8.32 3.56
N GLY A 79 -1.57 7.97 4.79
CA GLY A 79 -1.66 6.61 5.30
C GLY A 79 -1.15 6.45 6.73
N PHE A 80 -0.80 5.22 7.08
CA PHE A 80 -0.34 4.85 8.43
C PHE A 80 0.91 3.96 8.39
N PHE A 81 1.70 4.04 9.45
CA PHE A 81 2.59 2.94 9.82
C PHE A 81 1.76 1.83 10.47
N ALA A 82 2.05 0.57 10.16
CA ALA A 82 1.31 -0.57 10.72
C ALA A 82 2.16 -1.83 10.89
N GLU A 83 1.73 -2.68 11.82
CA GLU A 83 2.10 -4.09 11.87
C GLU A 83 1.01 -4.90 11.18
N ILE A 84 1.41 -5.84 10.31
CA ILE A 84 0.49 -6.67 9.54
C ILE A 84 0.58 -8.11 10.03
N TYR A 85 -0.56 -8.70 10.38
CA TYR A 85 -0.67 -10.09 10.83
C TYR A 85 -1.49 -10.92 9.86
N ILE A 86 -1.01 -12.14 9.57
CA ILE A 86 -1.68 -13.13 8.73
C ILE A 86 -1.77 -14.41 9.54
N ASP A 87 -2.99 -14.83 9.91
CA ASP A 87 -3.26 -16.00 10.76
C ASP A 87 -2.42 -16.00 12.05
N GLY A 88 -2.28 -14.82 12.69
CA GLY A 88 -1.48 -14.63 13.90
C GLY A 88 0.04 -14.51 13.67
N THR A 89 0.53 -14.63 12.44
CA THR A 89 1.95 -14.44 12.10
C THR A 89 2.22 -12.98 11.72
N CYS A 90 3.15 -12.31 12.41
CA CYS A 90 3.56 -10.94 12.10
C CYS A 90 4.45 -10.88 10.85
N LEU A 91 4.00 -10.20 9.80
CA LEU A 91 4.77 -10.00 8.57
C LEU A 91 6.05 -9.21 8.82
N ASN A 92 6.00 -8.19 9.69
CA ASN A 92 7.16 -7.34 9.97
C ASN A 92 8.31 -8.16 10.58
N GLU A 93 8.01 -9.02 11.55
CA GLU A 93 9.00 -9.94 12.15
C GLU A 93 9.55 -10.91 11.10
N LYS A 94 8.69 -11.46 10.24
CA LYS A 94 9.12 -12.37 9.17
C LYS A 94 10.06 -11.70 8.17
N MET A 95 9.87 -10.41 7.88
CA MET A 95 10.80 -9.65 7.03
C MET A 95 12.20 -9.59 7.67
N LEU A 96 12.29 -9.32 8.97
CA LEU A 96 13.57 -9.27 9.70
C LEU A 96 14.23 -10.65 9.81
N GLU A 97 13.47 -11.70 10.16
CA GLU A 97 13.97 -13.07 10.26
C GLU A 97 14.61 -13.58 8.94
N ASN A 98 14.10 -13.12 7.80
CA ASN A 98 14.59 -13.50 6.48
C ASN A 98 15.63 -12.50 5.91
N ASN A 99 16.04 -11.49 6.67
CA ASN A 99 16.93 -10.40 6.24
C ASN A 99 16.42 -9.66 4.98
N LEU A 100 15.11 -9.44 4.91
CA LEU A 100 14.43 -8.75 3.81
C LEU A 100 14.12 -7.27 4.12
N ALA A 101 14.42 -6.81 5.34
CA ALA A 101 14.31 -5.43 5.81
C ALA A 101 15.19 -5.20 7.05
#